data_AF-A0A9E1XMP4-F1
#
_entry.id   AF-A0A9E1XMP4-F1
#
_cell.length_a   1.000
_cell.length_b   1.000
_cell.length_c   1.000
_cell.angle_alpha   90.00
_cell.angle_beta   90.00
_cell.angle_gamma   90.00
#
_symmetry.space_group_name_H-M   'P 1'
#
loop_
_entity.id
_entity.type
_entity.pdbx_description
1 polymer ?
#
loop_
_entity_poly.entity_id
_entity_poly.type
_entity_poly.pdbx_seq_one_letter_code
_entity_poly.pdbx_strand_id
1 'polypeptide(L)'
;MAAMAAEEGGQALGNVDGTLHWQRRELRPGDSWTVSLALVSAPQHAELAKVVGALRGAEAVGHPADGPVPTPGSRPVVVANSTTDFALDAQGRFFWESGRRQMLKSPYGGQLSRFVTGISYVASGKTTHVFAGVASPSAPVWRVIDPIRAVSPRELRGELETMDKLVRLKIRAVLPGKTSGVLLSYTVIPSGVPLRDVRFSAYANLEAAHTH
;
A
#
# COMPACT_ATOMS: atom_id res chain seq x y z
N MET A 1 -9.40 -2.60 10.13
CA MET A 1 -10.10 -1.41 10.67
C MET A 1 -10.45 -0.55 9.46
N ALA A 2 -11.73 -0.31 9.19
CA ALA A 2 -12.17 0.52 8.06
C ALA A 2 -12.33 1.95 8.58
N ALA A 3 -11.86 2.95 7.85
CA ALA A 3 -12.25 4.33 8.11
C ALA A 3 -13.72 4.47 7.66
N MET A 4 -14.62 4.73 8.61
CA MET A 4 -16.04 4.99 8.36
C MET A 4 -16.22 6.44 7.91
N ALA A 5 -16.89 6.63 6.77
CA ALA A 5 -17.54 7.89 6.43
C ALA A 5 -19.04 7.76 6.73
N ALA A 6 -19.50 8.61 7.66
CA ALA A 6 -20.88 8.96 8.03
C ALA A 6 -21.96 7.85 8.01
N GLU A 7 -22.31 7.35 9.20
CA GLU A 7 -23.71 6.98 9.46
C GLU A 7 -24.53 8.27 9.64
N GLU A 8 -25.78 8.23 9.18
CA GLU A 8 -26.80 9.31 9.16
C GLU A 8 -26.74 10.28 7.97
N GLY A 9 -27.38 9.90 6.85
CA GLY A 9 -28.16 10.78 5.96
C GLY A 9 -27.48 11.98 5.28
N GLY A 10 -26.22 12.26 5.59
CA GLY A 10 -25.44 13.34 5.02
C GLY A 10 -24.73 12.87 3.77
N GLN A 11 -24.94 13.55 2.64
CA GLN A 11 -24.02 13.45 1.52
C GLN A 11 -22.68 14.06 1.97
N ALA A 12 -21.72 13.21 2.35
CA ALA A 12 -20.34 13.64 2.52
C ALA A 12 -19.77 13.99 1.13
N LEU A 13 -19.91 15.26 0.75
CA LEU A 13 -19.33 15.83 -0.47
C LEU A 13 -17.95 16.37 -0.13
N GLY A 14 -16.90 15.75 -0.69
CA GLY A 14 -15.54 16.26 -0.55
C GLY A 14 -14.49 15.16 -0.50
N ASN A 15 -13.23 15.58 -0.55
CA ASN A 15 -12.11 14.68 -0.39
C ASN A 15 -12.08 14.13 1.02
N VAL A 16 -11.71 12.85 1.17
CA VAL A 16 -11.52 12.20 2.45
C VAL A 16 -10.08 11.77 2.55
N ASP A 17 -9.37 12.25 3.57
CA ASP A 17 -8.05 11.75 3.91
C ASP A 17 -8.03 11.17 5.33
N GLY A 18 -7.00 10.35 5.56
CA GLY A 18 -6.85 9.68 6.84
C GLY A 18 -5.49 9.05 7.00
N THR A 19 -5.05 8.95 8.25
CA THR A 19 -3.83 8.24 8.61
C THR A 19 -4.17 7.08 9.54
N LEU A 20 -3.65 5.91 9.22
CA LEU A 20 -3.73 4.72 10.06
C LEU A 20 -2.33 4.40 10.60
N HIS A 21 -2.30 3.98 11.86
CA HIS A 21 -1.08 3.55 12.54
C HIS A 21 -1.28 2.17 13.15
N TRP A 22 -0.27 1.34 13.01
CA TRP A 22 -0.14 0.08 13.72
C TRP A 22 1.14 0.13 14.53
N GLN A 23 1.17 -0.47 15.72
CA GLN A 23 2.34 -0.45 16.57
C GLN A 23 2.64 -1.82 17.18
N ARG A 24 3.94 -2.13 17.26
CA ARG A 24 4.51 -3.21 18.08
C ARG A 24 5.50 -2.58 19.05
N ARG A 25 5.45 -3.02 20.31
CA ARG A 25 6.36 -2.53 21.35
C ARG A 25 7.81 -2.89 21.05
N GLU A 26 8.04 -4.12 20.58
CA GLU A 26 9.36 -4.64 20.23
C GLU A 26 9.23 -5.62 19.07
N LEU A 27 10.26 -5.68 18.22
CA LEU A 27 10.48 -6.68 17.16
C LEU A 27 11.93 -7.11 17.22
N ARG A 28 12.19 -8.40 17.43
CA ARG A 28 13.54 -8.96 17.58
C ARG A 28 14.05 -9.56 16.27
N PRO A 29 15.37 -9.67 16.07
CA PRO A 29 15.91 -10.42 14.94
C PRO A 29 15.32 -11.84 14.88
N GLY A 30 14.80 -12.23 13.72
CA GLY A 30 14.09 -13.49 13.52
C GLY A 30 12.56 -13.36 13.56
N ASP A 31 12.02 -12.28 14.13
CA ASP A 31 10.59 -11.99 14.05
C ASP A 31 10.19 -11.48 12.66
N SER A 32 8.89 -11.49 12.39
CA SER A 32 8.30 -10.70 11.32
C SER A 32 6.94 -10.18 11.74
N TRP A 33 6.53 -9.05 11.16
CA TRP A 33 5.23 -8.48 11.43
C TRP A 33 4.60 -7.95 10.16
N THR A 34 3.45 -8.53 9.80
CA THR A 34 2.68 -8.12 8.63
C THR A 34 1.55 -7.17 9.02
N VAL A 35 1.45 -6.07 8.29
CA VAL A 35 0.35 -5.11 8.33
C VAL A 35 -0.35 -5.14 6.98
N SER A 36 -1.66 -5.31 6.99
CA SER A 36 -2.48 -5.32 5.78
C SER A 36 -3.47 -4.15 5.81
N LEU A 37 -3.52 -3.41 4.70
CA LEU A 37 -4.40 -2.27 4.45
C LEU A 37 -5.18 -2.52 3.16
N ALA A 38 -6.49 -2.28 3.20
CA ALA A 38 -7.33 -2.31 2.02
C ALA A 38 -7.74 -0.87 1.65
N LEU A 39 -7.51 -0.49 0.39
CA LEU A 39 -8.06 0.73 -0.19
C LEU A 39 -9.20 0.32 -1.12
N VAL A 40 -10.41 0.74 -0.80
CA VAL A 40 -11.65 0.18 -1.36
C VAL A 40 -12.66 1.26 -1.65
N SER A 41 -13.45 1.05 -2.70
CA SER A 41 -14.65 1.83 -2.99
C SER A 41 -15.83 0.89 -3.22
N ALA A 42 -17.02 1.32 -2.81
CA ALA A 42 -18.26 0.57 -2.97
C ALA A 42 -19.42 1.57 -3.07
N PRO A 43 -20.52 1.22 -3.77
CA PRO A 43 -21.65 2.14 -3.93
C PRO A 43 -22.47 2.30 -2.64
N GLN A 44 -22.36 1.33 -1.73
CA GLN A 44 -23.08 1.30 -0.46
C GLN A 44 -22.32 0.47 0.56
N HIS A 45 -22.57 0.72 1.85
CA HIS A 45 -21.90 0.03 2.96
C HIS A 45 -22.06 -1.50 2.90
N ALA A 46 -23.23 -2.00 2.49
CA ALA A 46 -23.45 -3.44 2.35
C ALA A 46 -22.52 -4.11 1.30
N GLU A 47 -22.17 -3.40 0.23
CA GLU A 47 -21.24 -3.91 -0.80
C GLU A 47 -19.79 -3.78 -0.35
N LEU A 48 -19.48 -2.85 0.56
CA LEU A 48 -18.15 -2.71 1.15
C LEU A 48 -17.72 -4.00 1.85
N ALA A 49 -18.63 -4.64 2.59
CA ALA A 49 -18.34 -5.90 3.27
C ALA A 49 -17.96 -7.03 2.29
N LYS A 50 -18.60 -7.10 1.12
CA LYS A 50 -18.28 -8.08 0.08
C LYS A 50 -16.90 -7.81 -0.53
N VAL A 51 -16.60 -6.55 -0.84
CA VAL A 51 -15.29 -6.11 -1.34
C VAL A 51 -14.18 -6.47 -0.35
N VAL A 52 -14.37 -6.15 0.94
CA VAL A 52 -13.41 -6.48 2.00
C VAL A 52 -13.27 -7.99 2.19
N GLY A 53 -14.38 -8.75 2.09
CA GLY A 53 -14.36 -10.21 2.14
C GLY A 53 -13.52 -10.83 1.02
N ALA A 54 -13.69 -10.37 -0.21
CA ALA A 54 -12.88 -10.81 -1.36
C ALA A 54 -11.39 -10.49 -1.19
N LEU A 55 -11.07 -9.31 -0.66
CA LEU A 55 -9.69 -8.90 -0.36
C LEU A 55 -9.05 -9.78 0.71
N ARG A 56 -9.75 -10.04 1.82
CA ARG A 56 -9.28 -10.98 2.86
C ARG A 56 -9.07 -12.38 2.32
N GLY A 57 -9.96 -12.87 1.45
CA GLY A 57 -9.79 -14.17 0.79
C GLY A 57 -8.49 -14.24 -0.02
N ALA A 58 -8.11 -13.16 -0.70
CA ALA A 58 -6.87 -13.07 -1.47
C ALA A 58 -5.59 -12.96 -0.62
N GLU A 59 -5.72 -12.59 0.65
CA GLU A 59 -4.63 -12.66 1.64
C GLU A 59 -4.32 -14.11 2.01
N ALA A 60 -5.36 -14.95 2.12
CA ALA A 60 -5.23 -16.36 2.52
C ALA A 60 -4.72 -17.27 1.40
N VAL A 61 -4.96 -16.91 0.14
CA VAL A 61 -4.41 -17.65 -1.00
C VAL A 61 -2.91 -17.34 -1.09
N GLY A 62 -2.10 -18.36 -0.76
CA GLY A 62 -0.65 -18.30 -0.79
C GLY A 62 -0.07 -17.85 -2.14
N HIS A 63 1.23 -17.60 -2.14
CA HIS A 63 1.93 -16.88 -3.19
C HIS A 63 2.05 -17.76 -4.45
N PRO A 64 1.48 -17.39 -5.62
CA PRO A 64 1.88 -18.04 -6.86
C PRO A 64 3.39 -17.85 -7.08
N ALA A 65 4.01 -18.87 -7.68
CA ALA A 65 5.43 -18.87 -8.05
C ALA A 65 5.75 -17.63 -8.89
N ASP A 66 6.93 -17.07 -8.67
CA ASP A 66 7.34 -15.85 -9.35
C ASP A 66 7.39 -16.07 -10.87
N GLY A 67 6.65 -15.23 -11.60
CA GLY A 67 6.79 -15.11 -13.06
C GLY A 67 8.13 -14.47 -13.44
N PRO A 68 8.48 -14.44 -14.74
CA PRO A 68 9.73 -13.87 -15.22
C PRO A 68 9.91 -12.43 -14.74
N VAL A 69 11.12 -12.13 -14.24
CA VAL A 69 11.50 -10.84 -13.66
C VAL A 69 11.61 -9.79 -14.77
N PRO A 70 10.73 -8.76 -14.81
CA PRO A 70 10.91 -7.64 -15.72
C PRO A 70 12.09 -6.79 -15.26
N THR A 71 12.88 -6.27 -16.22
CA THR A 71 13.99 -5.37 -15.94
C THR A 71 13.49 -4.11 -15.20
N PRO A 72 14.16 -3.67 -14.12
CA PRO A 72 13.77 -2.46 -13.42
C PRO A 72 13.79 -1.26 -14.38
N GLY A 73 12.62 -0.65 -14.56
CA GLY A 73 12.46 0.59 -15.31
C GLY A 73 12.17 1.75 -14.37
N SER A 74 12.46 2.97 -14.82
CA SER A 74 12.06 4.22 -14.14
C SER A 74 10.55 4.49 -14.16
N ARG A 75 9.76 3.59 -14.76
CA ARG A 75 8.31 3.72 -14.91
C ARG A 75 7.58 2.99 -13.79
N PRO A 76 6.42 3.51 -13.36
CA PRO A 76 5.59 2.81 -12.38
C PRO A 76 5.13 1.46 -12.92
N VAL A 77 5.08 0.48 -12.03
CA VAL A 77 4.53 -0.85 -12.26
C VAL A 77 3.03 -0.80 -12.03
N VAL A 78 2.25 -1.03 -13.08
CA VAL A 78 0.79 -0.97 -13.03
C VAL A 78 0.20 -2.38 -13.00
N VAL A 79 -0.73 -2.61 -12.08
CA VAL A 79 -1.57 -3.82 -12.00
C VAL A 79 -3.05 -3.43 -12.11
N ALA A 80 -3.88 -4.30 -12.69
CA ALA A 80 -5.27 -3.97 -13.01
C ALA A 80 -6.20 -5.19 -12.97
N ASN A 81 -7.46 -4.98 -12.55
CA ASN A 81 -8.48 -6.04 -12.51
C ASN A 81 -9.77 -5.70 -13.28
N SER A 82 -9.67 -4.90 -14.34
CA SER A 82 -10.79 -4.31 -15.13
C SER A 82 -11.66 -3.29 -14.40
N THR A 83 -11.58 -3.23 -13.07
CA THR A 83 -12.35 -2.29 -12.24
C THR A 83 -11.45 -1.26 -11.56
N THR A 84 -10.24 -1.66 -11.21
CA THR A 84 -9.27 -0.84 -10.50
C THR A 84 -7.89 -1.03 -11.12
N ASP A 85 -7.19 0.07 -11.27
CA ASP A 85 -5.76 0.12 -11.56
C ASP A 85 -5.01 0.53 -10.28
N PHE A 86 -3.82 0.00 -10.06
CA PHE A 86 -2.94 0.43 -8.97
C PHE A 86 -1.48 0.41 -9.42
N ALA A 87 -0.68 1.36 -8.92
CA ALA A 87 0.71 1.47 -9.35
C ALA A 87 1.66 1.97 -8.26
N LEU A 88 2.84 1.35 -8.24
CA LEU A 88 4.00 1.76 -7.44
C LEU A 88 5.25 1.86 -8.35
N ASP A 89 6.21 2.71 -8.02
CA ASP A 89 7.57 2.56 -8.60
C ASP A 89 8.40 1.48 -7.90
N ALA A 90 9.62 1.29 -8.40
CA ALA A 90 10.61 0.39 -7.85
C ALA A 90 10.98 0.66 -6.38
N GLN A 91 10.69 1.85 -5.83
CA GLN A 91 10.91 2.22 -4.43
C GLN A 91 9.63 2.16 -3.58
N GLY A 92 8.53 1.62 -4.12
CA GLY A 92 7.25 1.53 -3.42
C GLY A 92 6.52 2.86 -3.28
N ARG A 93 6.89 3.89 -4.04
CA ARG A 93 6.19 5.19 -4.04
C ARG A 93 4.95 5.09 -4.91
N PHE A 94 3.86 5.69 -4.44
CA PHE A 94 2.59 5.70 -5.17
C PHE A 94 2.62 6.67 -6.36
N PHE A 95 2.09 6.20 -7.49
CA PHE A 95 1.85 7.01 -8.69
C PHE A 95 0.36 7.18 -8.89
N TRP A 96 -0.14 8.39 -8.71
CA TRP A 96 -1.57 8.68 -8.85
C TRP A 96 -2.03 8.68 -10.32
N GLU A 97 -1.19 9.18 -11.24
CA GLU A 97 -1.39 9.16 -12.68
C GLU A 97 -0.21 8.50 -13.40
N SER A 98 -0.51 7.61 -14.35
CA SER A 98 0.48 6.97 -15.22
C SER A 98 0.00 7.00 -16.67
N GLY A 99 0.51 7.97 -17.44
CA GLY A 99 0.04 8.21 -18.80
C GLY A 99 -1.42 8.68 -18.81
N ARG A 100 -2.33 7.89 -19.39
CA ARG A 100 -3.79 8.15 -19.42
C ARG A 100 -4.57 7.39 -18.34
N ARG A 101 -3.88 6.80 -17.36
CA ARG A 101 -4.50 5.97 -16.30
C ARG A 101 -4.49 6.71 -14.97
N GLN A 102 -5.61 6.61 -14.25
CA GLN A 102 -5.78 7.10 -12.88
C GLN A 102 -5.88 5.90 -11.95
N MET A 103 -5.03 5.87 -10.92
CA MET A 103 -4.98 4.75 -9.98
C MET A 103 -6.13 4.84 -8.97
N LEU A 104 -6.70 3.69 -8.63
CA LEU A 104 -7.86 3.58 -7.73
C LEU A 104 -9.04 4.46 -8.16
N LYS A 105 -9.18 4.71 -9.47
CA LYS A 105 -10.38 5.34 -10.03
C LYS A 105 -11.60 4.51 -9.63
N SER A 106 -12.55 5.14 -8.95
CA SER A 106 -13.80 4.47 -8.60
C SER A 106 -14.77 4.55 -9.78
N PRO A 107 -15.49 3.46 -10.11
CA PRO A 107 -16.60 3.55 -11.06
C PRO A 107 -17.74 4.46 -10.55
N TYR A 108 -17.75 4.78 -9.26
CA TYR A 108 -18.74 5.65 -8.61
C TYR A 108 -18.27 7.11 -8.51
N GLY A 109 -17.12 7.45 -9.11
CA GLY A 109 -16.52 8.76 -9.05
C GLY A 109 -15.47 8.90 -7.95
N GLY A 110 -14.47 9.75 -8.20
CA GLY A 110 -13.33 9.92 -7.31
C GLY A 110 -12.17 8.94 -7.58
N GLN A 111 -11.07 9.15 -6.87
CA GLN A 111 -9.79 8.44 -7.08
C GLN A 111 -8.86 8.56 -5.86
N LEU A 112 -7.80 7.75 -5.82
CA LEU A 112 -6.71 7.95 -4.86
C LEU A 112 -5.69 8.95 -5.42
N SER A 113 -5.51 10.11 -4.78
CA SER A 113 -4.54 11.10 -5.25
C SER A 113 -3.26 11.16 -4.44
N ARG A 114 -3.29 10.69 -3.18
CA ARG A 114 -2.08 10.56 -2.36
C ARG A 114 -2.12 9.27 -1.58
N PHE A 115 -0.97 8.62 -1.54
CA PHE A 115 -0.74 7.48 -0.67
C PHE A 115 0.70 7.50 -0.20
N VAL A 116 0.87 7.45 1.12
CA VAL A 116 2.17 7.49 1.79
C VAL A 116 2.21 6.35 2.78
N THR A 117 3.27 5.55 2.76
CA THR A 117 3.47 4.50 3.76
C THR A 117 4.87 4.54 4.31
N GLY A 118 5.04 4.11 5.55
CA GLY A 118 6.34 4.12 6.16
C GLY A 118 6.40 3.44 7.51
N ILE A 119 7.63 3.33 7.99
CA ILE A 119 7.94 2.76 9.29
C ILE A 119 8.72 3.76 10.13
N SER A 120 8.45 3.75 11.42
CA SER A 120 9.25 4.41 12.44
C SER A 120 9.65 3.39 13.50
N TYR A 121 10.85 3.49 14.04
CA TYR A 121 11.32 2.61 15.10
C TYR A 121 12.48 3.22 15.86
N VAL A 122 12.80 2.65 17.02
CA VAL A 122 13.97 2.96 17.83
C VAL A 122 14.92 1.78 17.81
N ALA A 123 16.18 2.01 17.45
CA ALA A 123 17.26 1.02 17.50
C ALA A 123 18.48 1.64 18.17
N SER A 124 19.05 0.94 19.16
CA SER A 124 20.23 1.40 19.90
C SER A 124 20.12 2.85 20.43
N GLY A 125 18.93 3.25 20.88
CA GLY A 125 18.65 4.59 21.39
C GLY A 125 18.41 5.68 20.34
N LYS A 126 18.51 5.36 19.04
CA LYS A 126 18.22 6.28 17.93
C LYS A 126 16.86 6.01 17.32
N THR A 127 16.08 7.07 17.10
CA THR A 127 14.82 7.00 16.35
C THR A 127 15.09 7.15 14.84
N THR A 128 14.51 6.26 14.04
CA THR A 128 14.54 6.28 12.58
C THR A 128 13.12 6.39 12.04
N HIS A 129 12.94 7.19 10.98
CA HIS A 129 11.68 7.39 10.26
C HIS A 129 11.94 7.20 8.76
N VAL A 130 11.22 6.29 8.10
CA VAL A 130 11.37 6.05 6.66
C VAL A 130 9.99 5.94 6.02
N PHE A 131 9.69 6.84 5.09
CA PHE A 131 8.38 6.95 4.44
C PHE A 131 8.51 7.04 2.92
N ALA A 132 7.84 6.16 2.20
CA ALA A 132 7.60 6.26 0.78
C ALA A 132 6.36 7.14 0.53
N GLY A 133 6.60 8.36 0.04
CA GLY A 133 5.54 9.31 -0.32
C GLY A 133 5.02 9.14 -1.75
N VAL A 134 4.32 10.17 -2.23
CA VAL A 134 4.02 10.32 -3.66
C VAL A 134 5.32 10.40 -4.43
N ALA A 135 5.37 9.74 -5.59
CA ALA A 135 6.56 9.76 -6.42
C ALA A 135 7.00 11.18 -6.79
N SER A 136 8.20 11.54 -6.37
CA SER A 136 8.88 12.79 -6.73
C SER A 136 10.34 12.48 -7.05
N PRO A 137 11.07 13.33 -7.78
CA PRO A 137 12.49 13.14 -8.08
C PRO A 137 13.41 13.24 -6.84
N SER A 138 12.86 13.24 -5.63
CA SER A 138 13.62 13.24 -4.38
C SER A 138 14.49 11.99 -4.21
N ALA A 139 15.58 12.17 -3.45
CA ALA A 139 16.54 11.13 -3.10
C ALA A 139 15.86 9.85 -2.59
N PRO A 140 16.43 8.66 -2.88
CA PRO A 140 15.87 7.40 -2.43
C PRO A 140 15.78 7.36 -0.90
N VAL A 141 14.60 7.03 -0.39
CA VAL A 141 14.33 6.84 1.05
C VAL A 141 14.55 5.37 1.47
N TRP A 142 14.56 4.47 0.49
CA TRP A 142 14.76 3.04 0.65
C TRP A 142 15.92 2.57 -0.22
N ARG A 143 16.69 1.61 0.28
CA ARG A 143 17.54 0.75 -0.54
C ARG A 143 16.67 -0.33 -1.17
N VAL A 144 16.75 -0.49 -2.49
CA VAL A 144 16.01 -1.53 -3.20
C VAL A 144 16.77 -2.87 -3.05
N ILE A 145 16.11 -3.88 -2.48
CA ILE A 145 16.64 -5.25 -2.37
C ILE A 145 16.11 -6.09 -3.54
N ASP A 146 14.81 -6.04 -3.74
CA ASP A 146 14.10 -6.62 -4.87
C ASP A 146 13.15 -5.55 -5.43
N PRO A 147 13.37 -5.04 -6.66
CA PRO A 147 12.54 -3.96 -7.18
C PRO A 147 11.07 -4.37 -7.25
N ILE A 148 10.19 -3.42 -6.91
CA ILE A 148 8.75 -3.63 -7.09
C ILE A 148 8.49 -3.96 -8.56
N ARG A 149 7.80 -5.08 -8.80
CA ARG A 149 7.43 -5.58 -10.13
C ARG A 149 6.06 -6.26 -10.11
N ALA A 150 5.43 -6.34 -11.27
CA ALA A 150 4.23 -7.14 -11.45
C ALA A 150 4.65 -8.62 -11.50
N VAL A 151 4.06 -9.45 -10.66
CA VAL A 151 4.21 -10.92 -10.69
C VAL A 151 3.01 -11.59 -11.37
N SER A 152 1.93 -10.84 -11.56
CA SER A 152 0.80 -11.18 -12.43
C SER A 152 0.12 -9.87 -12.89
N PRO A 153 -0.86 -9.92 -13.81
CA PRO A 153 -1.64 -8.73 -14.17
C PRO A 153 -2.35 -8.04 -13.00
N ARG A 154 -2.54 -8.75 -11.86
CA ARG A 154 -3.31 -8.30 -10.69
C ARG A 154 -2.50 -8.26 -9.40
N GLU A 155 -1.21 -8.50 -9.47
CA GLU A 155 -0.36 -8.56 -8.28
C GLU A 155 1.01 -7.98 -8.56
N LEU A 156 1.47 -7.12 -7.64
CA LEU A 156 2.85 -6.66 -7.59
C LEU A 156 3.51 -7.04 -6.26
N ARG A 157 4.83 -7.21 -6.31
CA ARG A 157 5.67 -7.54 -5.15
C ARG A 157 7.02 -6.86 -5.25
N GLY A 158 7.68 -6.68 -4.11
CA GLY A 158 9.10 -6.33 -4.02
C GLY A 158 9.57 -6.25 -2.57
N GLU A 159 10.85 -5.98 -2.39
CA GLU A 159 11.51 -5.90 -1.09
C GLU A 159 12.41 -4.66 -1.04
N LEU A 160 12.18 -3.86 0.00
CA LEU A 160 12.93 -2.66 0.29
C LEU A 160 13.68 -2.82 1.61
N GLU A 161 14.70 -2.02 1.83
CA GLU A 161 15.43 -1.98 3.10
C GLU A 161 15.71 -0.54 3.50
N THR A 162 15.66 -0.25 4.80
CA THR A 162 16.06 1.06 5.32
C THR A 162 17.55 1.30 5.06
N MET A 163 17.95 2.56 4.92
CA MET A 163 19.35 2.90 4.59
C MET A 163 20.36 2.46 5.66
N ASP A 164 19.92 2.35 6.92
CA ASP A 164 20.69 1.79 8.04
C ASP A 164 20.69 0.25 8.10
N LYS A 165 20.00 -0.42 7.16
CA LYS A 165 19.92 -1.88 7.00
C LYS A 165 19.26 -2.63 8.16
N LEU A 166 18.53 -1.94 9.02
CA LEU A 166 17.91 -2.51 10.20
C LEU A 166 16.50 -3.09 9.95
N VAL A 167 15.83 -2.66 8.89
CA VAL A 167 14.50 -3.15 8.52
C VAL A 167 14.48 -3.51 7.04
N ARG A 168 14.09 -4.75 6.74
CA ARG A 168 13.60 -5.15 5.42
C ARG A 168 12.08 -5.09 5.41
N LEU A 169 11.53 -4.55 4.34
CA LEU A 169 10.10 -4.34 4.12
C LEU A 169 9.69 -5.06 2.85
N LYS A 170 8.98 -6.19 3.00
CA LYS A 170 8.35 -6.88 1.86
C LYS A 170 7.00 -6.23 1.57
N ILE A 171 6.77 -5.87 0.32
CA ILE A 171 5.55 -5.22 -0.15
C ILE A 171 4.83 -6.16 -1.10
N ARG A 172 3.53 -6.30 -0.91
CA ARG A 172 2.62 -7.01 -1.82
C ARG A 172 1.37 -6.18 -2.03
N ALA A 173 0.93 -6.05 -3.29
CA ALA A 173 -0.37 -5.46 -3.60
C ALA A 173 -1.17 -6.42 -4.50
N VAL A 174 -2.44 -6.65 -4.18
CA VAL A 174 -3.31 -7.60 -4.91
C VAL A 174 -4.67 -6.99 -5.22
N LEU A 175 -5.14 -7.26 -6.43
CA LEU A 175 -6.46 -6.88 -6.93
C LEU A 175 -7.27 -8.14 -7.26
N PRO A 176 -8.03 -8.70 -6.31
CA PRO A 176 -8.77 -9.94 -6.54
C PRO A 176 -9.99 -9.72 -7.43
N GLY A 177 -10.29 -10.73 -8.26
CA GLY A 177 -11.52 -10.79 -9.05
C GLY A 177 -11.77 -9.52 -9.88
N LYS A 178 -12.99 -8.98 -9.77
CA LYS A 178 -13.43 -7.69 -10.34
C LYS A 178 -13.83 -6.74 -9.21
N THR A 179 -12.95 -6.59 -8.24
CA THR A 179 -13.21 -5.83 -7.00
C THR A 179 -12.74 -4.39 -7.16
N SER A 180 -13.53 -3.41 -6.70
CA SER A 180 -13.16 -1.99 -6.67
C SER A 180 -12.21 -1.65 -5.53
N GLY A 181 -11.01 -2.24 -5.51
CA GLY A 181 -10.02 -1.99 -4.48
C GLY A 181 -8.74 -2.81 -4.61
N VAL A 182 -7.79 -2.51 -3.74
CA VAL A 182 -6.49 -3.16 -3.62
C VAL A 182 -6.21 -3.53 -2.17
N LEU A 183 -5.65 -4.72 -1.96
CA LEU A 183 -5.09 -5.14 -0.67
C LEU A 183 -3.58 -4.93 -0.72
N LEU A 184 -3.05 -4.18 0.23
CA LEU A 184 -1.64 -3.92 0.42
C LEU A 184 -1.17 -4.62 1.69
N SER A 185 -0.15 -5.46 1.58
CA SER A 185 0.47 -6.14 2.71
C SER A 185 1.93 -5.72 2.82
N TYR A 186 2.32 -5.32 4.02
CA TYR A 186 3.66 -4.87 4.37
C TYR A 186 4.22 -5.76 5.47
N THR A 187 5.23 -6.56 5.16
CA THR A 187 5.90 -7.41 6.15
C THR A 187 7.20 -6.77 6.58
N VAL A 188 7.25 -6.32 7.83
CA VAL A 188 8.40 -5.75 8.51
C VAL A 188 9.27 -6.88 9.06
N ILE A 189 10.54 -6.89 8.67
CA ILE A 189 11.52 -7.89 9.09
C ILE A 189 12.73 -7.15 9.70
N PRO A 190 12.90 -7.18 11.04
CA PRO A 190 14.06 -6.60 11.70
C PRO A 190 15.35 -7.37 11.37
N SER A 191 16.48 -6.66 11.38
CA SER A 191 17.81 -7.21 11.13
C SER A 191 18.81 -6.71 12.17
N GLY A 192 19.72 -7.59 12.62
CA GLY A 192 20.88 -7.27 13.46
C GLY A 192 20.57 -7.00 14.93
N VAL A 193 19.63 -6.11 15.23
CA VAL A 193 19.32 -5.67 16.60
C VAL A 193 17.80 -5.63 16.85
N PRO A 194 17.36 -5.73 18.12
CA PRO A 194 15.97 -5.49 18.48
C PRO A 194 15.54 -4.06 18.14
N LEU A 195 14.36 -3.95 17.55
CA LEU A 195 13.69 -2.68 17.27
C LEU A 195 12.62 -2.44 18.33
N ARG A 196 12.55 -1.22 18.85
CA ARG A 196 11.54 -0.79 19.83
C ARG A 196 10.61 0.25 19.23
N ASP A 197 9.41 0.36 19.81
CA ASP A 197 8.39 1.32 19.40
C ASP A 197 8.15 1.33 17.88
N VAL A 198 8.09 0.13 17.30
CA VAL A 198 7.96 -0.06 15.86
C VAL A 198 6.55 0.33 15.45
N ARG A 199 6.44 1.37 14.63
CA ARG A 199 5.18 1.89 14.10
C ARG A 199 5.18 1.81 12.59
N PHE A 200 4.21 1.11 12.03
CA PHE A 200 3.88 1.23 10.61
C PHE A 200 2.75 2.25 10.44
N SER A 201 2.87 3.12 9.44
CA SER A 201 1.87 4.17 9.19
C SER A 201 1.51 4.21 7.72
N ALA A 202 0.24 4.47 7.44
CA ALA A 202 -0.28 4.68 6.09
C ALA A 202 -1.20 5.91 6.07
N TYR A 203 -0.94 6.83 5.15
CA TYR A 203 -1.82 7.95 4.83
C TYR A 203 -2.41 7.74 3.43
N ALA A 204 -3.69 8.04 3.27
CA ALA A 204 -4.38 8.03 1.99
C ALA A 204 -5.25 9.27 1.86
N ASN A 205 -5.33 9.84 0.65
CA ASN A 205 -6.31 10.85 0.26
C ASN A 205 -7.13 10.33 -0.92
N LEU A 206 -8.44 10.21 -0.69
CA LEU A 206 -9.44 9.85 -1.68
C LEU A 206 -10.17 11.12 -2.12
N GLU A 207 -10.00 11.48 -3.39
CA GLU A 207 -10.69 12.60 -3.99
C GLU A 207 -12.12 12.21 -4.37
N ALA A 208 -13.06 13.13 -4.18
CA ALA A 208 -14.41 12.98 -4.69
C ALA A 208 -14.46 13.15 -6.21
N ALA A 209 -15.56 12.74 -6.84
CA ALA A 209 -15.79 13.05 -8.24
C ALA A 209 -16.01 14.56 -8.41
N HIS A 210 -15.11 15.23 -9.13
CA HIS A 210 -15.36 16.57 -9.64
C HIS A 210 -16.15 16.45 -10.94
N THR A 211 -17.48 16.50 -10.84
CA THR A 211 -18.32 16.75 -12.02
C THR A 211 -18.12 18.21 -12.43
N HIS A 212 -17.48 18.44 -13.57
CA HIS A 212 -17.57 19.70 -14.31
C HIS A 212 -18.63 19.55 -15.40
#